data_AF-A0A2E3XS31-F1
#
_entry.id   AF-A0A2E3XS31-F1
#
_cell.length_a   1.000
_cell.length_b   1.000
_cell.length_c   1.000
_cell.angle_alpha   90.00
_cell.angle_beta   90.00
_cell.angle_gamma   90.00
#
_symmetry.space_group_name_H-M   'P 1'
#
loop_
_entity.id
_entity.type
_entity.pdbx_description
1 polymer ?
#
loop_
_entity_poly.entity_id
_entity_poly.type
_entity_poly.pdbx_seq_one_letter_code
_entity_poly.pdbx_strand_id
1 'polypeptide(L)'
;MRFSKMSLYFHNLDRYNQIMKALFPILYFLFLGTVLLLEESMACNPPTSPSEVNLFLDLNASWREVAVAKEEACLQGKALKVIPDWSRREEYSRYAESHAKEQIRYDQCSSDTCRQRHEHNLIKYNHQMELLADDFLGAETLEQELDKLEREYPNLDVGRLIISGHDGGGHFSGKNGDLTRKQILDQFQNRPRLRESIQSLYLLGCYTGTTQELSLWNGIFPNASFVSGYEGQAPLNFRTKGLEYLRSSLQRESSILEAKSKEEIIQSLKQIEHIRSGFTGLRINCPGILDEAGKSLELNAFGLPEDNGDFIREDPSAGCTGTQFETMHSEYMKYYFGELEIPTSTGASSPVRGIYNFASSNAHCMEYQDEFKIPKGAAFGLNFFHAIKENSLHSSGIKKESLKDQGELDLKTLYDEYVKFNQNENSSPERSMAKDLFSELLKGHSGESLTRDEMWNIVDKVEASMEAYSTDKGEEFKQVLADTLKVAIWNSTGEPFIISELMERISPSQQKPLLNRDEFDRKYGNITRSLNEDQKKFYDTLPDASSSLYTQEGPSEKN
;
A
#
# COMPACT_ATOMS: atom_id res chain seq x y z
N MET A 1 -78.78 29.71 -10.49
CA MET A 1 -77.66 29.64 -11.46
C MET A 1 -76.29 29.24 -10.88
N ARG A 2 -76.02 29.30 -9.55
CA ARG A 2 -74.70 28.88 -9.00
C ARG A 2 -74.49 27.36 -8.81
N PHE A 3 -75.55 26.55 -8.72
CA PHE A 3 -75.42 25.09 -8.53
C PHE A 3 -75.08 24.29 -9.80
N SER A 4 -75.37 24.81 -10.99
CA SER A 4 -75.12 24.08 -12.25
C SER A 4 -73.63 24.05 -12.64
N LYS A 5 -72.82 25.04 -12.23
CA LYS A 5 -71.37 25.03 -12.49
C LYS A 5 -70.60 24.06 -11.58
N MET A 6 -71.11 23.77 -10.39
CA MET A 6 -70.46 22.84 -9.45
C MET A 6 -70.63 21.39 -9.90
N SER A 7 -71.80 21.02 -10.43
CA SER A 7 -72.07 19.68 -10.97
C SER A 7 -71.15 19.30 -12.14
N LEU A 8 -70.88 20.25 -13.06
CA LEU A 8 -69.95 20.03 -14.16
C LEU A 8 -68.51 19.78 -13.69
N TYR A 9 -68.11 20.40 -12.58
CA TYR A 9 -66.77 20.22 -12.03
C TYR A 9 -66.58 18.83 -11.41
N PHE A 10 -67.59 18.33 -10.68
CA PHE A 10 -67.55 16.98 -10.09
C PHE A 10 -67.59 15.86 -11.15
N HIS A 11 -68.37 16.02 -12.23
CA HIS A 11 -68.36 15.06 -13.33
C HIS A 11 -67.02 14.97 -14.06
N ASN A 12 -66.29 16.08 -14.20
CA ASN A 12 -64.95 16.07 -14.77
C ASN A 12 -63.92 15.40 -13.85
N LEU A 13 -64.07 15.53 -12.53
CA LEU A 13 -63.24 14.86 -11.54
C LEU A 13 -63.44 13.35 -11.52
N ASP A 14 -64.68 12.87 -11.61
CA ASP A 14 -64.95 11.42 -11.70
C ASP A 14 -64.40 10.82 -13.00
N ARG A 15 -64.54 11.54 -14.12
CA ARG A 15 -63.98 11.11 -15.40
C ARG A 15 -62.45 11.08 -15.37
N TYR A 16 -61.82 12.07 -14.74
CA TYR A 16 -60.37 12.10 -14.53
C TYR A 16 -59.90 10.94 -13.65
N ASN A 17 -60.60 10.67 -12.54
CA ASN A 17 -60.26 9.55 -11.64
C ASN A 17 -60.42 8.19 -12.33
N GLN A 18 -61.43 8.00 -13.19
CA GLN A 18 -61.57 6.78 -13.98
C GLN A 18 -60.46 6.63 -15.01
N ILE A 19 -60.05 7.72 -15.68
CA ILE A 19 -58.92 7.72 -16.61
C ILE A 19 -57.62 7.39 -15.88
N MET A 20 -57.35 8.00 -14.72
CA MET A 20 -56.15 7.72 -13.93
C MET A 20 -56.12 6.29 -13.39
N LYS A 21 -57.26 5.73 -12.97
CA LYS A 21 -57.35 4.31 -12.56
C LYS A 21 -57.08 3.35 -13.72
N ALA A 22 -57.42 3.71 -14.95
CA ALA A 22 -57.12 2.92 -16.13
C ALA A 22 -55.66 3.08 -16.60
N LEU A 23 -55.09 4.28 -16.49
CA LEU A 23 -53.72 4.57 -16.94
C LEU A 23 -52.66 4.15 -15.93
N PHE A 24 -52.94 4.18 -14.63
CA PHE A 24 -51.99 3.83 -13.58
C PHE A 24 -51.35 2.44 -13.77
N PRO A 25 -52.11 1.34 -14.00
CA PRO A 25 -51.49 0.04 -14.25
C PRO A 25 -50.65 0.03 -15.52
N ILE A 26 -51.06 0.74 -16.59
CA ILE A 26 -50.29 0.81 -17.85
C ILE A 26 -48.96 1.53 -17.63
N LEU A 27 -48.98 2.68 -16.95
CA LEU A 27 -47.78 3.44 -16.61
C LEU A 27 -46.88 2.65 -15.64
N TYR A 28 -47.47 1.93 -14.68
CA TYR A 28 -46.74 1.06 -13.77
C TYR A 28 -46.06 -0.09 -14.52
N PHE A 29 -46.74 -0.75 -15.47
CA PHE A 29 -46.14 -1.80 -16.29
C PHE A 29 -45.06 -1.26 -17.25
N LEU A 30 -45.25 -0.07 -17.82
CA LEU A 30 -44.22 0.58 -18.64
C LEU A 30 -43.00 0.98 -17.81
N PHE A 31 -43.21 1.44 -16.57
CA PHE A 31 -42.15 1.75 -15.62
C PHE A 31 -41.42 0.48 -15.15
N LEU A 32 -42.15 -0.57 -14.77
CA LEU A 32 -41.54 -1.86 -14.39
C LEU A 32 -40.78 -2.49 -15.55
N GLY A 33 -41.35 -2.45 -16.76
CA GLY A 33 -40.71 -2.96 -17.96
C GLY A 33 -39.44 -2.20 -18.33
N THR A 34 -39.43 -0.87 -18.19
CA THR A 34 -38.20 -0.08 -18.39
C THR A 34 -37.19 -0.33 -17.28
N VAL A 35 -37.59 -0.49 -16.02
CA VAL A 35 -36.68 -0.85 -14.91
C VAL A 35 -36.05 -2.24 -15.13
N LEU A 36 -36.83 -3.25 -15.53
CA LEU A 36 -36.31 -4.60 -15.78
C LEU A 36 -35.38 -4.66 -17.01
N LEU A 37 -35.71 -3.94 -18.09
CA LEU A 37 -34.82 -3.82 -19.24
C LEU A 37 -33.55 -3.00 -18.92
N LEU A 38 -33.63 -2.06 -17.96
CA LEU A 38 -32.46 -1.36 -17.43
C LEU A 38 -31.60 -2.28 -16.56
N GLU A 39 -32.19 -3.15 -15.72
CA GLU A 39 -31.42 -4.13 -14.93
C GLU A 39 -30.70 -5.16 -15.82
N GLU A 40 -31.33 -5.69 -16.88
CA GLU A 40 -30.67 -6.61 -17.81
C GLU A 40 -29.61 -5.92 -18.68
N SER A 41 -29.79 -4.64 -19.03
CA SER A 41 -28.75 -3.85 -19.73
C SER A 41 -27.62 -3.37 -18.82
N MET A 42 -27.77 -3.48 -17.50
CA MET A 42 -26.70 -3.24 -16.52
C MET A 42 -25.89 -4.50 -16.19
N ALA A 43 -26.25 -5.67 -16.73
CA ALA A 43 -25.34 -6.80 -16.75
C ALA A 43 -24.16 -6.44 -17.66
N CYS A 44 -23.12 -5.88 -17.04
CA CYS A 44 -21.92 -5.46 -17.72
C CYS A 44 -21.29 -6.66 -18.42
N ASN A 45 -21.58 -6.81 -19.70
CA ASN A 45 -20.92 -7.79 -20.55
C ASN A 45 -19.73 -7.08 -21.15
N PRO A 46 -18.51 -7.23 -20.58
CA PRO A 46 -17.33 -6.66 -21.21
C PRO A 46 -17.25 -7.19 -22.65
N PRO A 47 -16.76 -6.39 -23.60
CA PRO A 47 -16.55 -6.87 -24.95
C PRO A 47 -15.71 -8.16 -24.90
N THR A 48 -16.09 -9.17 -25.68
CA THR A 48 -15.44 -10.49 -25.70
C THR A 48 -13.98 -10.42 -26.17
N SER A 49 -13.58 -9.34 -26.82
CA SER A 49 -12.22 -9.06 -27.27
C SER A 49 -11.95 -7.56 -27.20
N PRO A 50 -11.65 -7.03 -26.00
CA PRO A 50 -11.32 -5.61 -25.86
C PRO A 50 -10.00 -5.31 -26.58
N SER A 51 -9.90 -4.16 -27.25
CA SER A 51 -8.61 -3.61 -27.69
C SER A 51 -7.87 -2.92 -26.54
N GLU A 52 -8.58 -2.54 -25.48
CA GLU A 52 -8.04 -1.84 -24.31
C GLU A 52 -8.65 -2.39 -23.01
N VAL A 53 -7.81 -2.56 -21.98
CA VAL A 53 -8.21 -2.97 -20.62
C VAL A 53 -7.75 -1.95 -19.59
N ASN A 54 -8.56 -1.78 -18.54
CA ASN A 54 -8.14 -1.14 -17.31
C ASN A 54 -7.54 -2.21 -16.39
N LEU A 55 -6.31 -2.02 -15.94
CA LEU A 55 -5.65 -2.92 -15.00
C LEU A 55 -5.78 -2.38 -13.58
N PHE A 56 -6.24 -3.20 -12.65
CA PHE A 56 -6.35 -2.85 -11.23
C PHE A 56 -5.49 -3.81 -10.40
N LEU A 57 -4.45 -3.30 -9.75
CA LEU A 57 -3.65 -4.03 -8.77
C LEU A 57 -4.26 -3.81 -7.39
N ASP A 58 -4.88 -4.84 -6.83
CA ASP A 58 -5.60 -4.81 -5.55
C ASP A 58 -4.74 -5.44 -4.45
N LEU A 59 -3.84 -4.66 -3.86
CA LEU A 59 -2.98 -5.11 -2.77
C LEU A 59 -3.67 -5.05 -1.40
N ASN A 60 -4.81 -4.37 -1.28
CA ASN A 60 -5.45 -4.06 0.00
C ASN A 60 -6.87 -4.61 0.18
N ALA A 61 -7.27 -5.61 -0.62
CA ALA A 61 -8.62 -6.16 -0.61
C ALA A 61 -9.71 -5.08 -0.75
N SER A 62 -9.45 -4.09 -1.61
CA SER A 62 -10.23 -2.88 -1.79
C SER A 62 -11.44 -3.10 -2.70
N TRP A 63 -12.29 -4.07 -2.35
CA TRP A 63 -13.41 -4.49 -3.19
C TRP A 63 -14.38 -3.37 -3.60
N ARG A 64 -14.55 -2.33 -2.77
CA ARG A 64 -15.41 -1.18 -3.11
C ARG A 64 -14.77 -0.29 -4.16
N GLU A 65 -13.46 -0.09 -4.09
CA GLU A 65 -12.70 0.62 -5.14
C GLU A 65 -12.71 -0.19 -6.44
N VAL A 66 -12.54 -1.52 -6.35
CA VAL A 66 -12.68 -2.42 -7.49
C VAL A 66 -14.08 -2.37 -8.09
N ALA A 67 -15.13 -2.32 -7.26
CA ALA A 67 -16.51 -2.21 -7.72
C ALA A 67 -16.76 -0.89 -8.47
N VAL A 68 -16.26 0.24 -7.94
CA VAL A 68 -16.29 1.55 -8.62
C VAL A 68 -15.54 1.49 -9.94
N ALA A 69 -14.31 0.96 -9.94
CA ALA A 69 -13.53 0.83 -11.17
C ALA A 69 -14.21 -0.06 -12.22
N LYS A 70 -14.90 -1.12 -11.79
CA LYS A 70 -15.62 -2.05 -12.67
C LYS A 70 -16.86 -1.40 -13.25
N GLU A 71 -17.63 -0.70 -12.42
CA GLU A 71 -18.80 0.10 -12.82
C GLU A 71 -18.38 1.13 -13.89
N GLU A 72 -17.33 1.90 -13.63
CA GLU A 72 -16.87 2.95 -14.55
C GLU A 72 -16.23 2.39 -15.82
N ALA A 73 -15.45 1.31 -15.74
CA ALA A 73 -14.95 0.62 -16.94
C ALA A 73 -16.13 0.15 -17.82
N CYS A 74 -17.18 -0.36 -17.18
CA CYS A 74 -18.39 -0.79 -17.88
C CYS A 74 -19.06 0.35 -18.66
N LEU A 75 -19.29 1.48 -17.99
CA LEU A 75 -19.92 2.66 -18.60
C LEU A 75 -19.12 3.20 -19.79
N GLN A 76 -17.80 2.98 -19.77
CA GLN A 76 -16.88 3.36 -20.84
C GLN A 76 -16.75 2.29 -21.94
N GLY A 77 -17.45 1.15 -21.83
CA GLY A 77 -17.33 0.03 -22.76
C GLY A 77 -15.96 -0.66 -22.70
N LYS A 78 -15.22 -0.49 -21.60
CA LYS A 78 -13.89 -1.06 -21.37
C LYS A 78 -13.96 -2.28 -20.46
N ALA A 79 -13.00 -3.19 -20.60
CA ALA A 79 -12.83 -4.27 -19.65
C ALA A 79 -12.02 -3.80 -18.42
N LEU A 80 -12.26 -4.41 -17.25
CA LEU A 80 -11.41 -4.28 -16.07
C LEU A 80 -10.79 -5.64 -15.76
N LYS A 81 -9.46 -5.73 -15.81
CA LYS A 81 -8.70 -6.86 -15.29
C LYS A 81 -8.20 -6.49 -13.90
N VAL A 82 -8.51 -7.32 -12.91
CA VAL A 82 -8.05 -7.11 -11.55
C VAL A 82 -7.06 -8.19 -11.17
N ILE A 83 -5.95 -7.79 -10.55
CA ILE A 83 -4.88 -8.67 -10.10
C ILE A 83 -4.69 -8.47 -8.58
N PRO A 84 -4.71 -9.54 -7.79
CA PRO A 84 -5.06 -10.91 -8.21
C PRO A 84 -6.56 -11.01 -8.57
N ASP A 85 -6.93 -12.07 -9.31
CA ASP A 85 -8.32 -12.31 -9.68
C ASP A 85 -9.10 -12.98 -8.55
N TRP A 86 -9.72 -12.16 -7.71
CA TRP A 86 -10.46 -12.67 -6.56
C TRP A 86 -11.92 -12.90 -6.94
N SER A 87 -12.20 -14.08 -7.46
CA SER A 87 -13.57 -14.55 -7.70
C SER A 87 -14.42 -14.60 -6.41
N ARG A 88 -13.77 -14.73 -5.24
CA ARG A 88 -14.40 -14.76 -3.91
C ARG A 88 -14.43 -13.40 -3.18
N ARG A 89 -14.19 -12.30 -3.89
CA ARG A 89 -14.11 -10.94 -3.33
C ARG A 89 -15.29 -10.59 -2.43
N GLU A 90 -16.51 -10.84 -2.88
CA GLU A 90 -17.72 -10.50 -2.13
C GLU A 90 -17.83 -11.25 -0.80
N GLU A 91 -17.33 -12.49 -0.74
CA GLU A 91 -17.31 -13.28 0.50
C GLU A 91 -16.26 -12.75 1.47
N TYR A 92 -15.04 -12.49 0.99
CA TYR A 92 -13.97 -11.89 1.81
C TYR A 92 -14.44 -10.56 2.42
N SER A 93 -15.03 -9.69 1.59
CA SER A 93 -15.52 -8.38 1.98
C SER A 93 -16.60 -8.43 3.05
N ARG A 94 -17.50 -9.42 2.97
CA ARG A 94 -18.53 -9.63 4.00
C ARG A 94 -17.87 -9.99 5.33
N TYR A 95 -16.82 -10.80 5.33
CA TYR A 95 -16.08 -11.13 6.55
C TYR A 95 -15.25 -9.96 7.07
N ALA A 96 -14.58 -9.20 6.20
CA ALA A 96 -13.82 -8.02 6.58
C ALA A 96 -14.70 -6.92 7.19
N GLU A 97 -15.87 -6.63 6.60
CA GLU A 97 -16.83 -5.70 7.17
C GLU A 97 -17.39 -6.19 8.52
N SER A 98 -17.66 -7.49 8.63
CA SER A 98 -18.11 -8.09 9.89
C SER A 98 -17.04 -8.02 10.96
N HIS A 99 -15.77 -8.27 10.60
CA HIS A 99 -14.61 -8.13 11.48
C HIS A 99 -14.46 -6.69 11.97
N ALA A 100 -14.50 -5.70 11.08
CA ALA A 100 -14.37 -4.29 11.45
C ALA A 100 -15.48 -3.82 12.41
N LYS A 101 -16.74 -4.22 12.15
CA LYS A 101 -17.86 -3.95 13.07
C LYS A 101 -17.66 -4.61 14.43
N GLU A 102 -17.11 -5.81 14.44
CA GLU A 102 -16.84 -6.56 15.66
C GLU A 102 -15.69 -5.94 16.47
N GLN A 103 -14.66 -5.41 15.81
CA GLN A 103 -13.55 -4.70 16.45
C GLN A 103 -14.06 -3.45 17.18
N ILE A 104 -14.91 -2.66 16.53
CA ILE A 104 -15.52 -1.48 17.16
C ILE A 104 -16.31 -1.87 18.42
N ARG A 105 -17.04 -2.98 18.38
CA ARG A 105 -17.79 -3.49 19.55
C ARG A 105 -16.85 -3.98 20.66
N TYR A 106 -15.78 -4.68 20.30
CA TYR A 106 -14.73 -5.11 21.22
C TYR A 106 -14.13 -3.91 21.95
N ASP A 107 -13.77 -2.86 21.22
CA ASP A 107 -13.17 -1.63 21.79
C ASP A 107 -14.14 -0.88 22.72
N GLN A 108 -15.45 -1.00 22.49
CA GLN A 108 -16.51 -0.40 23.32
C GLN A 108 -16.86 -1.24 24.57
N CYS A 109 -16.31 -2.44 24.73
CA CYS A 109 -16.62 -3.30 25.87
C CYS A 109 -16.03 -2.80 27.19
N SER A 110 -16.89 -2.69 28.20
CA SER A 110 -16.52 -2.36 29.58
C SER A 110 -16.30 -3.57 30.49
N SER A 111 -16.66 -4.79 30.07
CA SER A 111 -16.47 -6.03 30.83
C SER A 111 -15.65 -7.07 30.07
N ASP A 112 -14.96 -7.94 30.82
CA ASP A 112 -14.16 -9.04 30.24
C ASP A 112 -15.03 -10.04 29.49
N THR A 113 -16.23 -10.33 29.99
CA THR A 113 -17.19 -11.23 29.32
C THR A 113 -17.65 -10.69 27.97
N CYS A 114 -17.80 -9.37 27.83
CA CYS A 114 -18.09 -8.71 26.56
C CYS A 114 -16.89 -8.86 25.62
N ARG A 115 -15.67 -8.55 26.10
CA ARG A 115 -14.43 -8.65 25.31
C ARG A 115 -14.20 -10.06 24.78
N GLN A 116 -14.29 -11.08 25.64
CA GLN A 116 -14.11 -12.49 25.25
C GLN A 116 -15.09 -12.93 24.14
N ARG A 117 -16.34 -12.46 24.20
CA ARG A 117 -17.35 -12.77 23.17
C ARG A 117 -16.97 -12.17 21.82
N HIS A 118 -16.58 -10.89 21.80
CA HIS A 118 -16.22 -10.22 20.56
C HIS A 118 -14.88 -10.72 20.02
N GLU A 119 -13.91 -11.02 20.89
CA GLU A 119 -12.64 -11.67 20.54
C GLU A 119 -12.86 -13.01 19.83
N HIS A 120 -13.77 -13.86 20.35
CA HIS A 120 -14.11 -15.12 19.68
C HIS A 120 -14.65 -14.91 18.26
N ASN A 121 -15.48 -13.90 18.05
CA ASN A 121 -16.00 -13.57 16.72
C ASN A 121 -14.91 -12.98 15.82
N LEU A 122 -14.00 -12.15 16.35
CA LEU A 122 -12.85 -11.64 15.61
C LEU A 122 -11.96 -12.78 15.11
N ILE A 123 -11.63 -13.75 15.98
CA ILE A 123 -10.89 -14.97 15.60
C ILE A 123 -11.60 -15.73 14.48
N LYS A 124 -12.93 -15.93 14.62
CA LYS A 124 -13.73 -16.59 13.58
C LYS A 124 -13.64 -15.86 12.24
N TYR A 125 -13.79 -14.53 12.23
CA TYR A 125 -13.73 -13.77 10.99
C TYR A 125 -12.32 -13.73 10.40
N ASN A 126 -11.28 -13.62 11.22
CA ASN A 126 -9.89 -13.72 10.77
C ASN A 126 -9.62 -15.05 10.09
N HIS A 127 -10.06 -16.16 10.69
CA HIS A 127 -9.89 -17.47 10.07
C HIS A 127 -10.60 -17.57 8.71
N GLN A 128 -11.82 -17.04 8.58
CA GLN A 128 -12.53 -17.02 7.28
C GLN A 128 -11.81 -16.13 6.26
N MET A 129 -11.29 -14.98 6.68
CA MET A 129 -10.51 -14.10 5.80
C MET A 129 -9.20 -14.77 5.36
N GLU A 130 -8.53 -15.51 6.23
CA GLU A 130 -7.31 -16.27 5.90
C GLU A 130 -7.58 -17.34 4.85
N LEU A 131 -8.65 -18.12 4.99
CA LEU A 131 -9.07 -19.13 4.01
C LEU A 131 -9.44 -18.56 2.63
N LEU A 132 -9.63 -17.25 2.55
CA LEU A 132 -9.99 -16.53 1.33
C LEU A 132 -8.82 -15.70 0.77
N ALA A 133 -7.69 -15.64 1.47
CA ALA A 133 -6.55 -14.78 1.14
C ALA A 133 -5.45 -15.48 0.32
N ASP A 134 -5.79 -16.59 -0.36
CA ASP A 134 -4.81 -17.49 -0.99
C ASP A 134 -3.97 -16.83 -2.11
N ASP A 135 -4.42 -15.72 -2.70
CA ASP A 135 -3.73 -15.08 -3.82
C ASP A 135 -2.97 -13.83 -3.35
N PHE A 136 -1.72 -14.01 -2.92
CA PHE A 136 -0.83 -12.89 -2.60
C PHE A 136 -0.15 -12.33 -3.86
N LEU A 137 -0.32 -11.02 -4.09
CA LEU A 137 0.31 -10.28 -5.18
C LEU A 137 1.71 -9.83 -4.78
N GLY A 138 2.71 -10.65 -5.11
CA GLY A 138 4.12 -10.27 -5.13
C GLY A 138 4.63 -10.01 -6.54
N ALA A 139 5.93 -9.74 -6.66
CA ALA A 139 6.58 -9.46 -7.95
C ALA A 139 6.43 -10.62 -8.95
N GLU A 140 6.62 -11.87 -8.49
CA GLU A 140 6.49 -13.07 -9.32
C GLU A 140 5.03 -13.29 -9.76
N THR A 141 4.06 -13.17 -8.86
CA THR A 141 2.64 -13.30 -9.20
C THR A 141 2.22 -12.22 -10.20
N LEU A 142 2.71 -10.99 -10.06
CA LEU A 142 2.46 -9.91 -11.01
C LEU A 142 3.04 -10.26 -12.40
N GLU A 143 4.27 -10.77 -12.45
CA GLU A 143 4.90 -11.23 -13.70
C GLU A 143 4.03 -12.28 -14.41
N GLN A 144 3.61 -13.32 -13.67
CA GLN A 144 2.80 -14.41 -14.20
C GLN A 144 1.45 -13.93 -14.75
N GLU A 145 0.79 -12.99 -14.06
CA GLU A 145 -0.50 -12.45 -14.50
C GLU A 145 -0.35 -11.49 -15.69
N LEU A 146 0.73 -10.72 -15.79
CA LEU A 146 1.02 -9.89 -16.96
C LEU A 146 1.34 -10.77 -18.19
N ASP A 147 2.15 -11.82 -18.01
CA ASP A 147 2.42 -12.83 -19.03
C ASP A 147 1.14 -13.50 -19.54
N LYS A 148 0.24 -13.84 -18.62
CA LYS A 148 -1.07 -14.40 -18.97
C LYS A 148 -1.89 -13.40 -19.78
N LEU A 149 -1.92 -12.13 -19.36
CA LEU A 149 -2.62 -11.05 -20.06
C LEU A 149 -2.13 -10.89 -21.51
N GLU A 150 -0.81 -10.89 -21.73
CA GLU A 150 -0.22 -10.78 -23.08
C GLU A 150 -0.50 -12.00 -23.95
N ARG A 151 -0.48 -13.21 -23.37
CA ARG A 151 -0.82 -14.44 -24.11
C ARG A 151 -2.29 -14.51 -24.51
N GLU A 152 -3.18 -14.15 -23.59
CA GLU A 152 -4.63 -14.18 -23.84
C GLU A 152 -5.05 -13.05 -24.80
N TYR A 153 -4.34 -11.92 -24.77
CA TYR A 153 -4.68 -10.74 -25.57
C TYR A 153 -3.42 -10.04 -26.15
N PRO A 154 -2.82 -10.57 -27.23
CA PRO A 154 -1.52 -10.11 -27.75
C PRO A 154 -1.51 -8.66 -28.27
N ASN A 155 -2.68 -8.07 -28.55
CA ASN A 155 -2.84 -6.69 -29.02
C ASN A 155 -3.60 -5.81 -28.02
N LEU A 156 -3.73 -6.24 -26.76
CA LEU A 156 -4.46 -5.50 -25.74
C LEU A 156 -3.61 -4.41 -25.14
N ASP A 157 -4.08 -3.18 -25.21
CA ASP A 157 -3.46 -2.05 -24.54
C ASP A 157 -3.98 -1.92 -23.10
N VAL A 158 -3.10 -1.56 -22.18
CA VAL A 158 -3.49 -1.21 -20.80
C VAL A 158 -3.62 0.30 -20.76
N GLY A 159 -4.81 0.84 -21.03
CA GLY A 159 -5.02 2.29 -21.10
C GLY A 159 -4.96 2.96 -19.72
N ARG A 160 -5.37 2.23 -18.68
CA ARG A 160 -5.40 2.71 -17.29
C ARG A 160 -4.79 1.68 -16.36
N LEU A 161 -3.93 2.15 -15.44
CA LEU A 161 -3.43 1.38 -14.31
C LEU A 161 -3.96 1.99 -13.01
N ILE A 162 -4.58 1.17 -12.16
CA ILE A 162 -5.04 1.54 -10.82
C ILE A 162 -4.29 0.66 -9.82
N ILE A 163 -3.68 1.26 -8.80
CA ILE A 163 -2.93 0.55 -7.76
C ILE A 163 -3.55 0.93 -6.42
N SER A 164 -4.09 -0.05 -5.70
CA SER A 164 -4.69 0.15 -4.37
C SER A 164 -3.88 -0.57 -3.30
N GLY A 165 -3.46 0.19 -2.29
CA GLY A 165 -2.57 -0.28 -1.24
C GLY A 165 -2.42 0.74 -0.12
N HIS A 166 -2.01 0.29 1.06
CA HIS A 166 -1.30 1.16 1.97
C HIS A 166 0.01 1.59 1.31
N ASP A 167 0.34 2.88 1.33
CA ASP A 167 1.58 3.40 0.76
C ASP A 167 2.23 4.43 1.70
N GLY A 168 3.57 4.44 1.70
CA GLY A 168 4.41 5.37 2.43
C GLY A 168 5.65 5.83 1.65
N GLY A 169 5.65 5.76 0.31
CA GLY A 169 6.78 6.18 -0.52
C GLY A 169 7.16 5.26 -1.68
N GLY A 170 6.17 4.83 -2.46
CA GLY A 170 6.41 3.93 -3.58
C GLY A 170 6.55 2.48 -3.12
N HIS A 171 5.79 2.12 -2.09
CA HIS A 171 5.66 0.76 -1.59
C HIS A 171 4.20 0.54 -1.26
N PHE A 172 3.50 -0.13 -2.17
CA PHE A 172 2.12 -0.52 -1.97
C PHE A 172 2.09 -1.86 -1.25
N SER A 173 1.38 -1.91 -0.13
CA SER A 173 1.17 -3.14 0.61
C SER A 173 -0.24 -3.24 1.14
N GLY A 174 -0.65 -4.45 1.49
CA GLY A 174 -1.90 -4.69 2.16
C GLY A 174 -2.12 -6.18 2.32
N LYS A 175 -3.36 -6.56 2.58
CA LYS A 175 -3.69 -7.97 2.81
C LYS A 175 -3.38 -8.87 1.62
N ASN A 176 -3.50 -8.33 0.40
CA ASN A 176 -3.52 -9.09 -0.84
C ASN A 176 -2.21 -8.97 -1.62
N GLY A 177 -1.22 -8.26 -1.10
CA GLY A 177 0.03 -8.10 -1.81
C GLY A 177 0.98 -7.11 -1.18
N ASP A 178 2.19 -7.16 -1.69
CA ASP A 178 3.28 -6.27 -1.34
C ASP A 178 4.12 -6.06 -2.61
N LEU A 179 4.12 -4.82 -3.10
CA LEU A 179 4.87 -4.40 -4.27
C LEU A 179 5.53 -3.06 -4.03
N THR A 180 6.84 -3.05 -4.18
CA THR A 180 7.62 -1.81 -4.33
C THR A 180 7.45 -1.24 -5.74
N ARG A 181 7.63 0.07 -5.85
CA ARG A 181 7.68 0.79 -7.13
C ARG A 181 8.74 0.22 -8.08
N LYS A 182 9.88 -0.23 -7.54
CA LYS A 182 10.92 -0.91 -8.32
C LYS A 182 10.42 -2.23 -8.90
N GLN A 183 9.78 -3.08 -8.09
CA GLN A 183 9.22 -4.34 -8.60
C GLN A 183 8.18 -4.08 -9.70
N ILE A 184 7.32 -3.07 -9.53
CA ILE A 184 6.36 -2.67 -10.57
C ILE A 184 7.10 -2.21 -11.84
N LEU A 185 8.09 -1.33 -11.72
CA LEU A 185 8.93 -0.88 -12.85
C LEU A 185 9.57 -2.07 -13.56
N ASP A 186 10.23 -2.98 -12.83
CA ASP A 186 10.94 -4.13 -13.39
C ASP A 186 9.97 -5.01 -14.21
N GLN A 187 8.74 -5.19 -13.73
CA GLN A 187 7.72 -5.96 -14.45
C GLN A 187 7.21 -5.26 -15.71
N PHE A 188 7.04 -3.94 -15.70
CA PHE A 188 6.57 -3.20 -16.90
C PHE A 188 7.70 -2.87 -17.87
N GLN A 189 8.95 -2.76 -17.42
CA GLN A 189 10.09 -2.42 -18.27
C GLN A 189 10.39 -3.53 -19.28
N ASN A 190 10.17 -4.79 -18.91
CA ASN A 190 10.28 -5.94 -19.81
C ASN A 190 9.07 -6.08 -20.77
N ARG A 191 8.06 -5.21 -20.63
CA ARG A 191 6.83 -5.20 -21.43
C ARG A 191 6.54 -3.80 -21.98
N PRO A 192 7.42 -3.24 -22.86
CA PRO A 192 7.32 -1.86 -23.32
C PRO A 192 5.95 -1.50 -23.88
N ARG A 193 5.30 -2.41 -24.61
CA ARG A 193 3.95 -2.19 -25.16
C ARG A 193 2.92 -1.87 -24.07
N LEU A 194 2.85 -2.71 -23.01
CA LEU A 194 1.92 -2.46 -21.90
C LEU A 194 2.29 -1.20 -21.12
N ARG A 195 3.58 -0.97 -20.91
CA ARG A 195 4.11 0.21 -20.20
C ARG A 195 3.76 1.51 -20.94
N GLU A 196 3.95 1.53 -22.26
CA GLU A 196 3.74 2.69 -23.10
C GLU A 196 2.26 2.91 -23.44
N SER A 197 1.40 1.89 -23.31
CA SER A 197 -0.04 2.06 -23.51
C SER A 197 -0.76 2.75 -22.35
N ILE A 198 -0.14 2.82 -21.16
CA ILE A 198 -0.75 3.43 -19.97
C ILE A 198 -0.83 4.94 -20.15
N GLN A 199 -2.06 5.44 -20.30
CA GLN A 199 -2.39 6.87 -20.42
C GLN A 199 -2.80 7.47 -19.08
N SER A 200 -3.31 6.64 -18.17
CA SER A 200 -3.77 7.09 -16.86
C SER A 200 -3.32 6.17 -15.74
N LEU A 201 -2.91 6.77 -14.63
CA LEU A 201 -2.42 6.09 -13.44
C LEU A 201 -3.15 6.61 -12.19
N TYR A 202 -3.73 5.70 -11.42
CA TYR A 202 -4.39 5.99 -10.14
C TYR A 202 -3.66 5.27 -9.02
N LEU A 203 -3.21 6.03 -8.03
CA LEU A 203 -2.37 5.58 -6.92
C LEU A 203 -3.15 5.75 -5.61
N LEU A 204 -3.93 4.74 -5.24
CA LEU A 204 -4.87 4.78 -4.11
C LEU A 204 -4.17 4.38 -2.80
N GLY A 205 -3.17 5.17 -2.42
CA GLY A 205 -2.38 5.01 -1.19
C GLY A 205 -2.07 6.37 -0.55
N CYS A 206 -1.53 6.38 0.66
CA CYS A 206 -1.18 7.65 1.32
C CYS A 206 0.09 8.24 0.69
N TYR A 207 0.15 9.57 0.54
CA TYR A 207 1.31 10.31 0.02
C TYR A 207 1.78 9.93 -1.40
N THR A 208 0.97 9.18 -2.15
CA THR A 208 1.24 8.77 -3.53
C THR A 208 1.09 9.91 -4.54
N GLY A 209 0.34 10.95 -4.18
CA GLY A 209 0.08 12.14 -4.99
C GLY A 209 1.04 13.31 -4.68
N THR A 210 2.13 13.08 -3.96
CA THR A 210 3.12 14.14 -3.73
C THR A 210 3.88 14.46 -5.02
N THR A 211 4.36 15.69 -5.18
CA THR A 211 5.09 16.13 -6.40
C THR A 211 6.21 15.15 -6.79
N GLN A 212 6.96 14.67 -5.79
CA GLN A 212 8.05 13.72 -5.99
C GLN A 212 7.54 12.38 -6.51
N GLU A 213 6.53 11.78 -5.87
CA GLU A 213 5.96 10.50 -6.29
C GLU A 213 5.33 10.61 -7.69
N LEU A 214 4.57 11.67 -7.98
CA LEU A 214 3.97 11.90 -9.30
C LEU A 214 5.03 11.97 -10.41
N SER A 215 6.15 12.64 -10.17
CA SER A 215 7.29 12.70 -11.10
C SER A 215 7.92 11.32 -11.31
N LEU A 216 8.17 10.59 -10.22
CA LEU A 216 8.77 9.26 -10.26
C LEU A 216 7.89 8.25 -11.01
N TRP A 217 6.58 8.25 -10.76
CA TRP A 217 5.63 7.39 -11.45
C TRP A 217 5.48 7.74 -12.94
N ASN A 218 5.52 9.03 -13.29
CA ASN A 218 5.57 9.47 -14.69
C ASN A 218 6.86 9.00 -15.40
N GLY A 219 7.99 8.92 -14.70
CA GLY A 219 9.21 8.32 -15.25
C GLY A 219 9.06 6.82 -15.56
N ILE A 220 8.27 6.09 -14.76
CA ILE A 220 7.95 4.69 -14.99
C ILE A 220 6.97 4.56 -16.16
N PHE A 221 5.93 5.41 -16.23
CA PHE A 221 4.93 5.37 -17.29
C PHE A 221 4.95 6.69 -18.08
N PRO A 222 5.88 6.85 -19.05
CA PRO A 222 6.13 8.14 -19.70
C PRO A 222 4.96 8.67 -20.54
N ASN A 223 4.04 7.79 -20.95
CA ASN A 223 2.85 8.17 -21.71
C ASN A 223 1.62 8.43 -20.81
N ALA A 224 1.77 8.33 -19.49
CA ALA A 224 0.70 8.63 -18.56
C ALA A 224 0.43 10.14 -18.52
N SER A 225 -0.59 10.56 -19.26
CA SER A 225 -1.06 11.94 -19.34
C SER A 225 -1.89 12.37 -18.13
N PHE A 226 -2.41 11.41 -17.35
CA PHE A 226 -3.16 11.68 -16.13
C PHE A 226 -2.68 10.77 -14.99
N VAL A 227 -1.97 11.34 -14.00
CA VAL A 227 -1.55 10.62 -12.80
C VAL A 227 -2.27 11.20 -11.59
N SER A 228 -2.90 10.36 -10.80
CA SER A 228 -3.76 10.72 -9.67
C SER A 228 -3.37 9.95 -8.42
N GLY A 229 -3.32 10.64 -7.27
CA GLY A 229 -3.05 10.04 -5.98
C GLY A 229 -3.45 10.95 -4.82
N TYR A 230 -2.97 10.63 -3.62
CA TYR A 230 -3.21 11.45 -2.42
C TYR A 230 -1.91 12.09 -1.95
N GLU A 231 -1.87 13.40 -1.80
CA GLU A 231 -0.75 14.18 -1.26
C GLU A 231 -0.59 13.96 0.26
N GLY A 232 -1.66 13.55 0.94
CA GLY A 232 -1.70 13.27 2.37
C GLY A 232 -2.22 11.87 2.68
N GLN A 233 -2.90 11.76 3.82
CA GLN A 233 -3.54 10.52 4.22
C GLN A 233 -4.74 10.22 3.32
N ALA A 234 -4.68 9.11 2.59
CA ALA A 234 -5.79 8.62 1.80
C ALA A 234 -6.99 8.25 2.69
N PRO A 235 -8.24 8.49 2.26
CA PRO A 235 -9.41 7.90 2.89
C PRO A 235 -9.30 6.37 2.90
N LEU A 236 -9.87 5.71 3.92
CA LEU A 236 -9.98 4.25 3.90
C LEU A 236 -10.81 3.82 2.67
N ASN A 237 -10.46 2.69 2.07
CA ASN A 237 -11.06 2.15 0.83
C ASN A 237 -12.58 1.91 0.86
N PHE A 238 -13.23 2.02 2.02
CA PHE A 238 -14.69 1.91 2.16
C PHE A 238 -15.39 3.24 2.45
N ARG A 239 -14.64 4.33 2.64
CA ARG A 239 -15.19 5.65 2.94
C ARG A 239 -15.73 6.28 1.67
N THR A 240 -16.97 6.75 1.75
CA THR A 240 -17.69 7.43 0.66
C THR A 240 -16.83 8.46 -0.07
N LYS A 241 -16.13 9.31 0.68
CA LYS A 241 -15.23 10.34 0.14
C LYS A 241 -14.18 9.81 -0.85
N GLY A 242 -13.54 8.69 -0.53
CA GLY A 242 -12.53 8.08 -1.41
C GLY A 242 -13.16 7.44 -2.64
N LEU A 243 -14.30 6.77 -2.45
CA LEU A 243 -15.05 6.13 -3.52
C LEU A 243 -15.65 7.14 -4.52
N GLU A 244 -16.19 8.26 -4.03
CA GLU A 244 -16.73 9.35 -4.83
C GLU A 244 -15.62 10.10 -5.58
N TYR A 245 -14.45 10.31 -4.94
CA TYR A 245 -13.27 10.83 -5.62
C TYR A 245 -12.81 9.92 -6.76
N LEU A 246 -12.66 8.61 -6.51
CA LEU A 246 -12.27 7.64 -7.53
C LEU A 246 -13.27 7.62 -8.68
N ARG A 247 -14.57 7.49 -8.37
CA ARG A 247 -15.64 7.47 -9.36
C ARG A 247 -15.62 8.73 -10.24
N SER A 248 -15.69 9.89 -9.61
CA SER A 248 -15.73 11.16 -10.35
C SER A 248 -14.45 11.42 -11.14
N SER A 249 -13.28 11.01 -10.63
CA SER A 249 -12.02 11.10 -11.40
C SER A 249 -12.04 10.19 -12.63
N LEU A 250 -12.53 8.96 -12.51
CA LEU A 250 -12.66 8.02 -13.63
C LEU A 250 -13.68 8.54 -14.68
N GLN A 251 -14.76 9.17 -14.25
CA GLN A 251 -15.78 9.76 -15.13
C GLN A 251 -15.28 10.99 -15.90
N ARG A 252 -14.36 11.77 -15.31
CA ARG A 252 -13.83 13.00 -15.93
C ARG A 252 -12.55 12.80 -16.72
N GLU A 253 -11.91 11.65 -16.58
CA GLU A 253 -10.62 11.34 -17.22
C GLU A 253 -10.62 11.65 -18.72
N SER A 254 -11.58 11.12 -19.50
CA SER A 254 -11.63 11.36 -20.94
C SER A 254 -11.77 12.85 -21.28
N SER A 255 -12.59 13.59 -20.54
CA SER A 255 -12.73 15.05 -20.74
C SER A 255 -11.44 15.81 -20.43
N ILE A 256 -10.62 15.32 -19.50
CA ILE A 256 -9.31 15.89 -19.17
C ILE A 256 -8.30 15.57 -20.29
N LEU A 257 -8.26 14.32 -20.74
CA LEU A 257 -7.31 13.86 -21.76
C LEU A 257 -7.61 14.46 -23.15
N GLU A 258 -8.88 14.70 -23.46
CA GLU A 258 -9.32 15.27 -24.75
C GLU A 258 -9.40 16.80 -24.76
N ALA A 259 -9.16 17.44 -23.60
CA ALA A 259 -9.20 18.88 -23.49
C ALA A 259 -8.24 19.55 -24.46
N LYS A 260 -8.66 20.69 -25.01
CA LYS A 260 -7.89 21.47 -26.00
C LYS A 260 -7.29 22.75 -25.43
N SER A 261 -7.61 23.06 -24.18
CA SER A 261 -7.08 24.21 -23.48
C SER A 261 -6.88 23.92 -22.00
N LYS A 262 -6.04 24.74 -21.37
CA LYS A 262 -5.86 24.74 -19.92
C LYS A 262 -7.21 24.91 -19.23
N GLU A 263 -8.04 25.86 -19.67
CA GLU A 263 -9.33 26.17 -19.05
C GLU A 263 -10.28 24.97 -19.05
N GLU A 264 -10.33 24.18 -20.12
CA GLU A 264 -11.14 22.97 -20.21
C GLU A 264 -10.69 21.89 -19.21
N ILE A 265 -9.38 21.75 -19.01
CA ILE A 265 -8.80 20.87 -17.98
C ILE A 265 -9.24 21.35 -16.60
N ILE A 266 -9.04 22.64 -16.30
CA ILE A 266 -9.41 23.24 -15.00
C ILE A 266 -10.89 23.02 -14.70
N GLN A 267 -11.76 23.22 -15.68
CA GLN A 267 -13.20 23.02 -15.50
C GLN A 267 -13.55 21.54 -15.25
N SER A 268 -12.89 20.62 -15.94
CA SER A 268 -13.08 19.18 -15.71
C SER A 268 -12.61 18.75 -14.33
N LEU A 269 -11.45 19.25 -13.87
CA LEU A 269 -10.92 18.99 -12.54
C LEU A 269 -11.82 19.51 -11.42
N LYS A 270 -12.41 20.70 -11.58
CA LYS A 270 -13.34 21.28 -10.61
C LYS A 270 -14.61 20.44 -10.40
N GLN A 271 -14.93 19.55 -11.34
CA GLN A 271 -16.09 18.66 -11.27
C GLN A 271 -15.76 17.30 -10.64
N ILE A 272 -14.50 17.03 -10.30
CA ILE A 272 -14.11 15.84 -9.54
C ILE A 272 -14.54 16.05 -8.08
N GLU A 273 -15.38 15.14 -7.60
CA GLU A 273 -15.87 15.16 -6.23
C GLU A 273 -14.71 14.96 -5.25
N HIS A 274 -14.75 15.71 -4.16
CA HIS A 274 -13.73 15.68 -3.12
C HIS A 274 -12.29 15.99 -3.53
N ILE A 275 -12.02 16.45 -4.75
CA ILE A 275 -10.67 16.76 -5.24
C ILE A 275 -9.87 17.65 -4.25
N ARG A 276 -10.51 18.71 -3.72
CA ARG A 276 -9.91 19.57 -2.69
C ARG A 276 -9.86 18.91 -1.33
N SER A 277 -11.01 18.46 -0.84
CA SER A 277 -11.12 17.94 0.52
C SER A 277 -10.31 16.65 0.74
N GLY A 278 -10.03 15.89 -0.31
CA GLY A 278 -9.38 14.58 -0.28
C GLY A 278 -7.86 14.62 -0.14
N PHE A 279 -7.24 15.80 -0.07
CA PHE A 279 -5.77 15.94 -0.14
C PHE A 279 -5.23 15.25 -1.39
N THR A 280 -5.86 15.52 -2.54
CA THR A 280 -5.51 14.84 -3.79
C THR A 280 -4.32 15.52 -4.43
N GLY A 281 -3.48 14.72 -5.08
CA GLY A 281 -2.38 15.18 -5.89
C GLY A 281 -2.52 14.63 -7.28
N LEU A 282 -2.47 15.50 -8.28
CA LEU A 282 -2.65 15.17 -9.68
C LEU A 282 -1.48 15.74 -10.49
N ARG A 283 -1.05 14.99 -11.50
CA ARG A 283 -0.15 15.45 -12.56
C ARG A 283 -0.84 15.21 -13.89
N ILE A 284 -0.87 16.24 -14.73
CA ILE A 284 -1.50 16.19 -16.05
C ILE A 284 -0.47 16.65 -17.07
N ASN A 285 -0.19 15.80 -18.06
CA ASN A 285 0.69 16.11 -19.18
C ASN A 285 -0.14 16.25 -20.45
N CYS A 286 -0.08 17.43 -21.08
CA CYS A 286 -0.86 17.74 -22.27
C CYS A 286 0.08 18.06 -23.44
N PRO A 287 0.56 17.04 -24.18
CA PRO A 287 1.54 17.26 -25.25
C PRO A 287 1.07 18.20 -26.38
N GLY A 288 -0.25 18.41 -26.52
CA GLY A 288 -0.85 19.30 -27.52
C GLY A 288 -1.24 20.70 -27.04
N ILE A 289 -1.15 20.99 -25.73
CA ILE A 289 -1.45 22.32 -25.19
C ILE A 289 -0.12 22.93 -24.77
N LEU A 290 0.17 24.14 -25.25
CA LEU A 290 1.42 24.82 -24.91
C LEU A 290 1.20 25.84 -23.79
N ASP A 291 2.18 25.96 -22.90
CA ASP A 291 2.26 27.03 -21.91
C ASP A 291 2.67 28.37 -22.56
N GLU A 292 2.76 29.43 -21.74
CA GLU A 292 3.19 30.76 -22.21
C GLU A 292 4.62 30.77 -22.79
N ALA A 293 5.45 29.78 -22.43
CA ALA A 293 6.81 29.59 -22.92
C ALA A 293 6.89 28.69 -24.17
N GLY A 294 5.75 28.21 -24.70
CA GLY A 294 5.69 27.32 -25.86
C GLY A 294 6.09 25.88 -25.58
N LYS A 295 6.16 25.46 -24.32
CA LYS A 295 6.41 24.06 -23.90
C LYS A 295 5.09 23.34 -23.68
N SER A 296 5.09 22.01 -23.79
CA SER A 296 3.90 21.21 -23.43
C SER A 296 3.47 21.52 -21.99
N LEU A 297 2.20 21.80 -21.83
CA LEU A 297 1.60 22.18 -20.56
C LEU A 297 1.65 20.98 -19.60
N GLU A 298 2.31 21.19 -18.46
CA GLU A 298 2.27 20.30 -17.31
C GLU A 298 1.51 21.00 -16.19
N LEU A 299 0.42 20.41 -15.73
CA LEU A 299 -0.34 20.91 -14.59
C LEU A 299 -0.16 19.96 -13.43
N ASN A 300 0.29 20.49 -12.30
CA ASN A 300 0.20 19.78 -11.03
C ASN A 300 -0.95 20.38 -10.23
N ALA A 301 -1.76 19.55 -9.59
CA ALA A 301 -2.93 20.01 -8.88
C ALA A 301 -3.02 19.35 -7.49
N PHE A 302 -3.06 20.18 -6.45
CA PHE A 302 -2.83 19.77 -5.06
C PHE A 302 -3.93 20.29 -4.13
N GLY A 303 -4.43 19.39 -3.28
CA GLY A 303 -5.61 19.58 -2.44
C GLY A 303 -5.42 20.46 -1.22
N LEU A 304 -4.27 21.13 -1.04
CA LEU A 304 -4.02 21.81 0.21
C LEU A 304 -4.96 23.01 0.44
N PRO A 305 -5.55 23.16 1.64
CA PRO A 305 -6.59 24.16 1.90
C PRO A 305 -6.09 25.61 1.99
N GLU A 306 -4.78 25.85 2.08
CA GLU A 306 -4.23 27.13 2.57
C GLU A 306 -3.88 28.14 1.47
N ASP A 307 -3.79 27.71 0.20
CA ASP A 307 -3.59 28.64 -0.92
C ASP A 307 -4.96 29.17 -1.39
N ASN A 308 -5.28 30.40 -0.98
CA ASN A 308 -6.49 31.17 -1.29
C ASN A 308 -6.79 31.34 -2.81
N GLY A 309 -7.11 30.27 -3.54
CA GLY A 309 -7.76 30.39 -4.86
C GLY A 309 -7.59 29.20 -5.79
N ASP A 310 -6.34 28.80 -6.07
CA ASP A 310 -6.05 27.81 -7.10
C ASP A 310 -5.48 26.52 -6.54
N PHE A 311 -6.26 25.44 -6.72
CA PHE A 311 -5.86 24.05 -6.50
C PHE A 311 -4.77 23.60 -7.50
N ILE A 312 -4.35 24.47 -8.41
CA ILE A 312 -3.43 24.17 -9.51
C ILE A 312 -2.13 24.92 -9.26
N ARG A 313 -1.03 24.18 -9.21
CA ARG A 313 0.33 24.69 -9.07
C ARG A 313 1.09 24.47 -10.37
N GLU A 314 1.55 25.56 -10.96
CA GLU A 314 2.44 25.51 -12.13
C GLU A 314 3.91 25.37 -11.71
N ASP A 315 4.27 25.95 -10.56
CA ASP A 315 5.62 25.88 -10.01
C ASP A 315 5.71 24.74 -8.99
N PRO A 316 6.50 23.68 -9.25
CA PRO A 316 6.70 22.59 -8.31
C PRO A 316 7.45 23.01 -7.04
N SER A 317 8.10 24.18 -7.02
CA SER A 317 8.71 24.75 -5.81
C SER A 317 7.73 25.60 -4.98
N ALA A 318 6.51 25.81 -5.47
CA ALA A 318 5.49 26.55 -4.75
C ALA A 318 5.16 25.86 -3.41
N GLY A 319 5.37 26.59 -2.32
CA GLY A 319 5.22 26.07 -0.96
C GLY A 319 6.54 25.65 -0.30
N CYS A 320 7.64 25.53 -1.05
CA CYS A 320 8.95 25.15 -0.49
C CYS A 320 9.65 26.25 0.32
N THR A 321 9.09 27.46 0.38
CA THR A 321 9.66 28.57 1.15
C THR A 321 8.66 29.04 2.18
N GLY A 322 9.08 29.18 3.44
CA GLY A 322 8.25 29.80 4.45
C GLY A 322 8.62 29.40 5.87
N THR A 323 8.13 30.18 6.83
CA THR A 323 8.33 29.96 8.27
C THR A 323 7.81 28.60 8.75
N GLN A 324 6.88 27.98 8.01
CA GLN A 324 6.39 26.64 8.32
C GLN A 324 7.46 25.57 8.15
N PHE A 325 8.32 25.68 7.12
CA PHE A 325 9.46 24.75 6.93
C PHE A 325 10.43 24.85 8.09
N GLU A 326 10.85 26.07 8.42
CA GLU A 326 11.75 26.34 9.53
C GLU A 326 11.18 25.81 10.85
N THR A 327 9.87 26.02 11.07
CA THR A 327 9.17 25.56 12.29
C THR A 327 9.12 24.04 12.36
N MET A 328 8.64 23.37 11.29
CA MET A 328 8.54 21.91 11.26
C MET A 328 9.90 21.22 11.32
N HIS A 329 10.91 21.79 10.65
CA HIS A 329 12.29 21.32 10.74
C HIS A 329 12.85 21.51 12.15
N SER A 330 12.67 22.68 12.78
CA SER A 330 13.08 22.92 14.16
C SER A 330 12.42 21.94 15.14
N GLU A 331 11.12 21.67 14.98
CA GLU A 331 10.41 20.68 15.79
C GLU A 331 10.92 19.26 15.57
N TYR A 332 11.15 18.86 14.31
CA TYR A 332 11.78 17.58 13.97
C TYR A 332 13.14 17.42 14.68
N MET A 333 14.00 18.44 14.61
CA MET A 333 15.33 18.38 15.21
C MET A 333 15.29 18.22 16.73
N LYS A 334 14.29 18.80 17.41
CA LYS A 334 14.11 18.60 18.87
C LYS A 334 13.82 17.14 19.22
N TYR A 335 12.97 16.45 18.46
CA TYR A 335 12.75 15.02 18.67
C TYR A 335 13.96 14.18 18.26
N TYR A 336 14.56 14.52 17.12
CA TYR A 336 15.72 13.81 16.58
C TYR A 336 16.91 13.85 17.56
N PHE A 337 17.16 14.99 18.20
CA PHE A 337 18.22 15.15 19.20
C PHE A 337 17.84 14.73 20.62
N GLY A 338 16.62 14.25 20.84
CA GLY A 338 16.14 13.84 22.17
C GLY A 338 15.86 15.00 23.13
N GLU A 339 15.76 16.24 22.64
CA GLU A 339 15.32 17.39 23.45
C GLU A 339 13.84 17.28 23.85
N LEU A 340 13.05 16.60 23.03
CA LEU A 340 11.65 16.24 23.30
C LEU A 340 11.49 14.72 23.33
N GLU A 341 10.72 14.23 24.31
CA GLU A 341 10.32 12.82 24.35
C GLU A 341 9.35 12.51 23.21
N ILE A 342 9.61 11.41 22.50
CA ILE A 342 8.75 10.97 21.40
C ILE A 342 7.41 10.51 21.97
N PRO A 343 6.28 11.11 21.56
CA PRO A 343 4.97 10.73 22.07
C PRO A 343 4.68 9.24 21.83
N THR A 344 4.13 8.57 22.83
CA THR A 344 3.66 7.18 22.71
C THR A 344 2.49 7.05 21.75
N SER A 345 1.69 8.11 21.60
CA SER A 345 0.64 8.18 20.60
C SER A 345 1.21 8.53 19.23
N THR A 346 0.95 7.67 18.25
CA THR A 346 1.25 7.89 16.83
C THR A 346 0.01 8.35 16.04
N GLY A 347 -1.06 8.68 16.76
CA GLY A 347 -2.33 9.10 16.16
C GLY A 347 -2.23 10.43 15.41
N ALA A 348 -3.32 10.80 14.72
CA ALA A 348 -3.38 12.00 13.89
C ALA A 348 -3.08 13.32 14.66
N SER A 349 -3.29 13.35 15.98
CA SER A 349 -2.98 14.50 16.83
C SER A 349 -1.54 14.52 17.34
N SER A 350 -0.71 13.55 16.97
CA SER A 350 0.67 13.46 17.43
C SER A 350 1.57 14.45 16.68
N PRO A 351 2.43 15.22 17.38
CA PRO A 351 3.36 16.13 16.72
C PRO A 351 4.33 15.40 15.78
N VAL A 352 4.79 14.19 16.13
CA VAL A 352 5.65 13.38 15.24
C VAL A 352 4.91 12.92 13.98
N ARG A 353 3.58 12.74 14.06
CA ARG A 353 2.75 12.48 12.89
C ARG A 353 2.65 13.71 12.00
N GLY A 354 2.52 14.90 12.59
CA GLY A 354 2.56 16.18 11.88
C GLY A 354 3.87 16.35 11.10
N ILE A 355 5.00 16.09 11.75
CA ILE A 355 6.34 16.11 11.12
C ILE A 355 6.44 15.10 9.98
N TYR A 356 5.99 13.86 10.18
CA TYR A 356 5.99 12.84 9.12
C TYR A 356 5.13 13.25 7.91
N ASN A 357 3.93 13.76 8.16
CA ASN A 357 3.05 14.25 7.11
C ASN A 357 3.72 15.38 6.34
N PHE A 358 4.30 16.35 7.06
CA PHE A 358 5.00 17.48 6.50
C PHE A 358 6.18 17.02 5.63
N ALA A 359 7.04 16.14 6.15
CA ALA A 359 8.19 15.62 5.43
C ALA A 359 7.79 14.83 4.18
N SER A 360 6.70 14.06 4.26
CA SER A 360 6.21 13.27 3.12
C SER A 360 5.63 14.16 2.03
N SER A 361 4.75 15.11 2.37
CA SER A 361 4.12 16.01 1.39
C SER A 361 5.13 16.98 0.75
N ASN A 362 6.18 17.35 1.49
CA ASN A 362 7.20 18.29 1.05
C ASN A 362 8.53 17.62 0.66
N ALA A 363 8.54 16.32 0.37
CA ALA A 363 9.76 15.60 0.01
C ALA A 363 10.48 16.24 -1.21
N HIS A 364 9.72 16.78 -2.16
CA HIS A 364 10.25 17.52 -3.30
C HIS A 364 10.97 18.82 -2.91
N CYS A 365 10.56 19.50 -1.83
CA CYS A 365 11.21 20.72 -1.35
C CYS A 365 12.58 20.46 -0.73
N MET A 366 12.76 19.28 -0.13
CA MET A 366 14.00 18.89 0.52
C MET A 366 15.15 18.65 -0.46
N GLU A 367 14.85 18.51 -1.75
CA GLU A 367 15.87 18.47 -2.82
C GLU A 367 16.41 19.88 -3.15
N TYR A 368 15.65 20.94 -2.87
CA TYR A 368 16.03 22.33 -3.17
C TYR A 368 16.69 23.05 -2.00
N GLN A 369 16.54 22.53 -0.78
CA GLN A 369 17.00 23.18 0.45
C GLN A 369 17.86 22.24 1.28
N ASP A 370 19.16 22.24 0.99
CA ASP A 370 20.15 21.42 1.71
C ASP A 370 20.11 21.61 3.24
N GLU A 371 19.78 22.82 3.69
CA GLU A 371 19.72 23.18 5.11
C GLU A 371 18.50 22.64 5.87
N PHE A 372 17.45 22.20 5.16
CA PHE A 372 16.20 21.69 5.74
C PHE A 372 15.93 20.23 5.38
N LYS A 373 16.96 19.48 5.00
CA LYS A 373 16.83 18.09 4.58
C LYS A 373 16.45 17.19 5.76
N ILE A 374 15.18 16.81 5.84
CA ILE A 374 14.69 15.77 6.76
C ILE A 374 14.67 14.45 5.98
N PRO A 375 15.53 13.47 6.29
CA PRO A 375 15.44 12.17 5.63
C PRO A 375 14.05 11.57 5.88
N LYS A 376 13.30 11.24 4.82
CA LYS A 376 11.97 10.64 4.94
C LYS A 376 11.97 9.39 5.84
N GLY A 377 13.02 8.58 5.75
CA GLY A 377 13.22 7.41 6.63
C GLY A 377 13.36 7.77 8.11
N ALA A 378 13.97 8.91 8.43
CA ALA A 378 14.09 9.39 9.81
C ALA A 378 12.77 9.94 10.36
N ALA A 379 12.00 10.68 9.54
CA ALA A 379 10.67 11.13 9.91
C ALA A 379 9.70 9.94 10.09
N PHE A 380 9.81 8.92 9.24
CA PHE A 380 9.09 7.65 9.41
C PHE A 380 9.52 6.96 10.72
N GLY A 381 10.83 6.82 10.95
CA GLY A 381 11.38 6.24 12.17
C GLY A 381 10.88 6.92 13.45
N LEU A 382 10.76 8.26 13.44
CA LEU A 382 10.15 9.03 14.53
C LEU A 382 8.68 8.66 14.75
N ASN A 383 7.87 8.68 13.69
CA ASN A 383 6.45 8.40 13.79
C ASN A 383 6.15 6.96 14.24
N PHE A 384 7.05 6.01 13.96
CA PHE A 384 6.89 4.60 14.31
C PHE A 384 7.87 4.15 15.41
N PHE A 385 8.53 5.08 16.10
CA PHE A 385 9.63 4.78 17.02
C PHE A 385 9.25 3.75 18.08
N HIS A 386 8.11 3.92 18.75
CA HIS A 386 7.67 3.00 19.80
C HIS A 386 7.36 1.61 19.25
N ALA A 387 6.74 1.51 18.07
CA ALA A 387 6.49 0.22 17.43
C ALA A 387 7.80 -0.47 17.02
N ILE A 388 8.75 0.28 16.46
CA ILE A 388 10.09 -0.21 16.11
C ILE A 388 10.82 -0.70 17.38
N LYS A 389 10.77 0.09 18.46
CA LYS A 389 11.36 -0.25 19.75
C LYS A 389 10.76 -1.53 20.32
N GLU A 390 9.43 -1.65 20.37
CA GLU A 390 8.76 -2.85 20.88
C GLU A 390 9.08 -4.09 20.05
N ASN A 391 9.08 -3.98 18.72
CA ASN A 391 9.44 -5.09 17.83
C ASN A 391 10.91 -5.51 17.99
N SER A 392 11.82 -4.55 18.13
CA SER A 392 13.27 -4.81 18.34
C SER A 392 13.54 -5.47 19.69
N LEU A 393 12.79 -5.10 20.73
CA LEU A 393 12.86 -5.76 22.03
C LEU A 393 12.32 -7.18 21.99
N HIS A 394 11.24 -7.41 21.22
CA HIS A 394 10.68 -8.73 21.05
C HIS A 394 11.63 -9.66 20.27
N SER A 395 12.24 -9.19 19.18
CA SER A 395 13.16 -9.98 18.36
C SER A 395 14.49 -10.29 19.05
N SER A 396 14.97 -9.41 19.93
CA SER A 396 16.22 -9.61 20.68
C SER A 396 16.09 -10.53 21.90
N GLY A 397 14.87 -10.98 22.25
CA GLY A 397 14.63 -11.84 23.42
C GLY A 397 14.89 -11.14 24.77
N ILE A 398 15.10 -9.82 24.77
CA ILE A 398 15.33 -9.03 25.98
C ILE A 398 13.99 -8.85 26.70
N LYS A 399 13.89 -9.34 27.94
CA LYS A 399 12.66 -9.19 28.74
C LYS A 399 12.37 -7.72 29.03
N LYS A 400 11.10 -7.32 28.90
CA LYS A 400 10.64 -5.93 29.15
C LYS A 400 10.99 -5.47 30.58
N GLU A 401 11.12 -6.39 31.55
CA GLU A 401 11.54 -6.07 32.92
C GLU A 401 13.02 -5.68 33.06
N SER A 402 13.92 -6.23 32.23
CA SER A 402 15.37 -5.92 32.34
C SER A 402 15.75 -4.51 31.89
N LEU A 403 14.83 -3.78 31.24
CA LEU A 403 15.05 -2.42 30.76
C LEU A 403 14.36 -1.35 31.63
N LYS A 404 13.53 -1.73 32.61
CA LYS A 404 12.97 -0.75 33.56
C LYS A 404 14.03 -0.13 34.47
N ASP A 405 15.16 -0.82 34.65
CA ASP A 405 16.25 -0.40 35.54
C ASP A 405 17.37 0.36 34.79
N GLN A 406 17.28 0.50 33.46
CA GLN A 406 18.20 1.31 32.65
C GLN A 406 17.39 2.46 32.05
N GLY A 407 17.75 3.70 32.43
CA GLY A 407 17.00 4.91 32.14
C GLY A 407 16.63 5.13 30.67
N GLU A 408 15.69 6.06 30.46
CA GLU A 408 15.08 6.46 29.18
C GLU A 408 16.06 6.44 27.99
N LEU A 409 15.94 5.41 27.14
CA LEU A 409 16.56 5.39 25.82
C LEU A 409 15.85 6.41 24.92
N ASP A 410 16.45 7.59 24.75
CA ASP A 410 16.06 8.56 23.73
C ASP A 410 16.58 8.14 22.33
N LEU A 411 16.02 8.68 21.24
CA LEU A 411 16.37 8.30 19.86
C LEU A 411 17.84 8.56 19.51
N LYS A 412 18.38 9.69 19.99
CA LYS A 412 19.78 10.05 19.83
C LYS A 412 20.64 9.12 20.67
N THR A 413 20.24 8.71 21.86
CA THR A 413 20.91 7.69 22.67
C THR A 413 20.81 6.31 22.02
N LEU A 414 19.73 5.93 21.35
CA LEU A 414 19.65 4.68 20.58
C LEU A 414 20.57 4.70 19.36
N TYR A 415 20.60 5.84 18.65
CA TYR A 415 21.48 6.08 17.51
C TYR A 415 22.94 6.24 17.93
N ASP A 416 23.21 6.93 19.04
CA ASP A 416 24.53 7.17 19.62
C ASP A 416 25.03 5.95 20.38
N GLU A 417 24.18 5.13 21.01
CA GLU A 417 24.54 3.82 21.56
C GLU A 417 24.77 2.85 20.42
N TYR A 418 24.01 2.90 19.32
CA TYR A 418 24.37 2.20 18.08
C TYR A 418 25.77 2.66 17.58
N VAL A 419 26.06 3.96 17.56
CA VAL A 419 27.38 4.51 17.19
C VAL A 419 28.48 4.23 18.25
N LYS A 420 28.17 4.23 19.56
CA LYS A 420 29.11 3.99 20.68
C LYS A 420 29.39 2.51 20.91
N PHE A 421 28.38 1.65 20.75
CA PHE A 421 28.53 0.20 20.63
C PHE A 421 29.53 -0.12 19.51
N ASN A 422 29.51 0.67 18.44
CA ASN A 422 30.47 0.63 17.34
C ASN A 422 31.83 1.32 17.64
N GLN A 423 32.03 1.94 18.80
CA GLN A 423 33.27 2.68 19.18
C GLN A 423 33.93 2.21 20.49
N ASN A 424 33.34 1.28 21.25
CA ASN A 424 33.85 0.90 22.57
C ASN A 424 35.01 -0.12 22.49
N GLU A 425 36.17 0.21 23.08
CA GLU A 425 37.47 -0.46 22.86
C GLU A 425 37.67 -1.79 23.60
N ASN A 426 36.76 -2.18 24.50
CA ASN A 426 36.94 -3.34 25.36
C ASN A 426 35.92 -4.43 25.06
N SER A 427 36.14 -5.22 24.01
CA SER A 427 35.47 -6.51 23.89
C SER A 427 36.17 -7.45 22.88
N SER A 428 35.77 -8.71 22.92
CA SER A 428 36.43 -9.93 22.45
C SER A 428 37.04 -9.91 21.02
N PRO A 429 37.92 -10.87 20.66
CA PRO A 429 38.55 -10.95 19.34
C PRO A 429 37.58 -10.83 18.15
N GLU A 430 36.36 -11.36 18.30
CA GLU A 430 35.28 -11.27 17.31
C GLU A 430 34.80 -9.83 17.08
N ARG A 431 34.79 -8.99 18.13
CA ARG A 431 34.40 -7.57 18.05
C ARG A 431 35.54 -6.66 17.58
N SER A 432 36.81 -7.03 17.84
CA SER A 432 37.97 -6.35 17.25
C SER A 432 38.00 -6.51 15.73
N MET A 433 37.68 -7.69 15.22
CA MET A 433 37.61 -7.95 13.78
C MET A 433 36.46 -7.18 13.12
N ALA A 434 35.27 -7.16 13.74
CA ALA A 434 34.17 -6.31 13.28
C ALA A 434 34.57 -4.83 13.26
N LYS A 435 35.29 -4.34 14.28
CA LYS A 435 35.81 -2.96 14.34
C LYS A 435 36.76 -2.65 13.19
N ASP A 436 37.68 -3.55 12.84
CA ASP A 436 38.64 -3.34 11.75
C ASP A 436 37.92 -3.32 10.38
N LEU A 437 36.95 -4.20 10.19
CA LEU A 437 36.10 -4.29 9.00
C LEU A 437 35.22 -3.03 8.83
N PHE A 438 34.59 -2.56 9.92
CA PHE A 438 33.75 -1.35 9.92
C PHE A 438 34.58 -0.05 9.88
N SER A 439 35.78 -0.04 10.45
CA SER A 439 36.70 1.09 10.33
C SER A 439 37.25 1.22 8.91
N GLU A 440 37.45 0.13 8.17
CA GLU A 440 37.75 0.18 6.73
C GLU A 440 36.58 0.72 5.92
N LEU A 441 35.34 0.29 6.23
CA LEU A 441 34.08 0.81 5.65
C LEU A 441 33.93 2.32 5.84
N LEU A 442 34.35 2.85 6.99
CA LEU A 442 34.14 4.26 7.37
C LEU A 442 35.35 5.18 7.10
N LYS A 443 36.57 4.66 6.98
CA LYS A 443 37.80 5.47 6.83
C LYS A 443 37.94 6.21 5.49
N GLY A 444 37.05 5.99 4.52
CA GLY A 444 37.17 6.63 3.21
C GLY A 444 36.15 7.72 2.87
N HIS A 445 35.03 7.84 3.60
CA HIS A 445 33.82 8.42 2.97
C HIS A 445 33.08 9.38 3.91
N SER A 446 33.69 10.55 4.17
CA SER A 446 33.05 11.67 4.87
C SER A 446 32.15 12.50 3.93
N GLY A 447 31.22 11.84 3.23
CA GLY A 447 30.19 12.52 2.44
C GLY A 447 29.92 12.00 1.02
N GLU A 448 30.62 10.97 0.54
CA GLU A 448 30.38 10.37 -0.79
C GLU A 448 29.70 9.01 -0.64
N SER A 449 28.71 8.72 -1.50
CA SER A 449 28.02 7.43 -1.55
C SER A 449 28.97 6.34 -2.07
N LEU A 450 29.03 5.19 -1.39
CA LEU A 450 29.81 4.03 -1.84
C LEU A 450 29.36 3.58 -3.23
N THR A 451 30.31 3.32 -4.11
CA THR A 451 30.03 2.67 -5.39
C THR A 451 29.68 1.20 -5.18
N ARG A 452 28.95 0.61 -6.14
CA ARG A 452 28.58 -0.81 -6.11
C ARG A 452 29.79 -1.72 -5.91
N ASP A 453 30.91 -1.43 -6.57
CA ASP A 453 32.13 -2.26 -6.51
C ASP A 453 32.84 -2.16 -5.14
N GLU A 454 32.79 -0.99 -4.50
CA GLU A 454 33.31 -0.83 -3.14
C GLU A 454 32.48 -1.60 -2.12
N MET A 455 31.15 -1.57 -2.27
CA MET A 455 30.24 -2.39 -1.46
C MET A 455 30.54 -3.88 -1.64
N TRP A 456 30.75 -4.35 -2.87
CA TRP A 456 31.08 -5.77 -3.12
C TRP A 456 32.43 -6.19 -2.57
N ASN A 457 33.46 -5.35 -2.68
CA ASN A 457 34.77 -5.63 -2.10
C ASN A 457 34.70 -5.76 -0.56
N ILE A 458 33.81 -5.00 0.07
CA ILE A 458 33.55 -5.13 1.51
C ILE A 458 32.86 -6.45 1.82
N VAL A 459 31.85 -6.84 1.04
CA VAL A 459 31.16 -8.14 1.18
C VAL A 459 32.14 -9.31 1.05
N ASP A 460 33.02 -9.30 0.04
CA ASP A 460 34.01 -10.35 -0.18
C ASP A 460 34.99 -10.48 1.00
N LYS A 461 35.38 -9.36 1.62
CA LYS A 461 36.21 -9.35 2.85
C LYS A 461 35.47 -9.89 4.06
N VAL A 462 34.18 -9.60 4.18
CA VAL A 462 33.29 -10.12 5.24
C VAL A 462 33.17 -11.64 5.11
N GLU A 463 32.89 -12.14 3.90
CA GLU A 463 32.78 -13.57 3.59
C GLU A 463 34.09 -14.32 3.91
N ALA A 464 35.23 -13.82 3.46
CA ALA A 464 36.54 -14.42 3.74
C ALA A 464 36.86 -14.48 5.25
N SER A 465 36.41 -13.47 6.00
CA SER A 465 36.57 -13.41 7.46
C SER A 465 35.61 -14.37 8.18
N MET A 466 34.41 -14.61 7.61
CA MET A 466 33.41 -15.54 8.13
C MET A 466 33.75 -17.01 7.87
N GLU A 467 34.37 -17.33 6.73
CA GLU A 467 34.85 -18.69 6.43
C GLU A 467 35.96 -19.16 7.38
N ALA A 468 36.75 -18.23 7.90
CA ALA A 468 37.82 -18.53 8.85
C ALA A 468 37.31 -18.99 10.24
N TYR A 469 36.02 -18.85 10.54
CA TYR A 469 35.42 -19.16 11.86
C TYR A 469 34.33 -20.23 11.76
N SER A 470 34.72 -21.51 11.72
CA SER A 470 33.80 -22.67 11.69
C SER A 470 33.49 -23.23 13.09
N THR A 471 32.81 -22.45 13.95
CA THR A 471 32.29 -22.97 15.23
C THR A 471 30.81 -22.59 15.41
N ASP A 472 30.06 -23.30 16.26
CA ASP A 472 28.63 -23.03 16.52
C ASP A 472 28.37 -21.59 17.00
N LYS A 473 29.33 -20.97 17.70
CA LYS A 473 29.27 -19.53 18.08
C LYS A 473 29.53 -18.59 16.90
N GLY A 474 30.21 -19.08 15.87
CA GLY A 474 30.41 -18.39 14.61
C GLY A 474 29.10 -18.18 13.87
N GLU A 475 28.16 -19.13 13.88
CA GLU A 475 26.86 -18.97 13.20
C GLU A 475 25.97 -17.91 13.85
N GLU A 476 25.94 -17.83 15.18
CA GLU A 476 25.22 -16.77 15.90
C GLU A 476 25.85 -15.39 15.62
N PHE A 477 27.18 -15.31 15.57
CA PHE A 477 27.90 -14.09 15.21
C PHE A 477 27.69 -13.68 13.75
N LYS A 478 27.66 -14.65 12.82
CA LYS A 478 27.33 -14.42 11.40
C LYS A 478 25.94 -13.82 11.25
N GLN A 479 24.97 -14.31 12.01
CA GLN A 479 23.60 -13.79 12.00
C GLN A 479 23.54 -12.35 12.53
N VAL A 480 24.18 -12.07 13.67
CA VAL A 480 24.22 -10.72 14.25
C VAL A 480 24.94 -9.73 13.32
N LEU A 481 26.03 -10.15 12.67
CA LEU A 481 26.77 -9.32 11.71
C LEU A 481 25.95 -9.06 10.45
N ALA A 482 25.26 -10.08 9.92
CA ALA A 482 24.34 -9.92 8.80
C ALA A 482 23.20 -8.95 9.15
N ASP A 483 22.57 -9.09 10.32
CA ASP A 483 21.50 -8.19 10.76
C ASP A 483 22.00 -6.75 11.01
N THR A 484 23.23 -6.59 11.48
CA THR A 484 23.86 -5.26 11.64
C THR A 484 24.15 -4.61 10.28
N LEU A 485 24.65 -5.39 9.32
CA LEU A 485 24.86 -4.95 7.94
C LEU A 485 23.54 -4.59 7.25
N LYS A 486 22.44 -5.33 7.51
CA LYS A 486 21.09 -4.97 7.02
C LYS A 486 20.70 -3.56 7.44
N VAL A 487 20.84 -3.25 8.73
CA VAL A 487 20.48 -1.94 9.28
C VAL A 487 21.39 -0.84 8.73
N ALA A 488 22.70 -1.10 8.63
CA ALA A 488 23.66 -0.13 8.12
C ALA A 488 23.45 0.17 6.62
N ILE A 489 23.23 -0.86 5.79
CA ILE A 489 22.98 -0.72 4.35
C ILE A 489 21.61 -0.07 4.11
N TRP A 490 20.58 -0.49 4.84
CA TRP A 490 19.24 0.13 4.77
C TRP A 490 19.29 1.62 5.09
N ASN A 491 19.96 1.99 6.18
CA ASN A 491 20.03 3.39 6.62
C ASN A 491 20.91 4.27 5.73
N SER A 492 21.91 3.70 5.05
CA SER A 492 22.82 4.46 4.18
C SER A 492 22.33 4.58 2.73
N THR A 493 21.63 3.57 2.21
CA THR A 493 21.24 3.51 0.79
C THR A 493 19.74 3.66 0.56
N GLY A 494 18.90 3.28 1.53
CA GLY A 494 17.46 3.17 1.32
C GLY A 494 17.05 2.10 0.29
N GLU A 495 17.98 1.24 -0.17
CA GLU A 495 17.73 0.26 -1.23
C GLU A 495 17.63 -1.18 -0.68
N PRO A 496 16.45 -1.83 -0.74
CA PRO A 496 16.23 -3.20 -0.28
C PRO A 496 16.99 -4.28 -1.08
N PHE A 497 17.43 -3.96 -2.30
CA PHE A 497 18.00 -4.93 -3.25
C PHE A 497 19.36 -5.49 -2.81
N ILE A 498 20.25 -4.64 -2.27
CA ILE A 498 21.57 -5.05 -1.78
C ILE A 498 21.42 -6.03 -0.62
N ILE A 499 20.37 -5.88 0.19
CA ILE A 499 20.09 -6.76 1.33
C ILE A 499 19.66 -8.15 0.87
N SER A 500 18.84 -8.26 -0.17
CA SER A 500 18.39 -9.55 -0.72
C SER A 500 19.55 -10.35 -1.34
N GLU A 501 20.38 -9.69 -2.15
CA GLU A 501 21.53 -10.33 -2.84
C GLU A 501 22.63 -10.74 -1.85
N LEU A 502 22.82 -9.96 -0.78
CA LEU A 502 23.69 -10.28 0.36
C LEU A 502 23.20 -11.52 1.13
N MET A 503 21.90 -11.67 1.32
CA MET A 503 21.31 -12.80 2.05
C MET A 503 21.47 -14.13 1.31
N GLU A 504 21.34 -14.12 -0.02
CA GLU A 504 21.49 -15.31 -0.85
C GLU A 504 22.92 -15.85 -0.84
N ARG A 505 23.92 -14.97 -0.69
CA ARG A 505 25.32 -15.34 -0.54
C ARG A 505 25.71 -15.77 0.87
N ILE A 506 25.26 -15.04 1.89
CA ILE A 506 25.65 -15.29 3.30
C ILE A 506 24.99 -16.56 3.88
N SER A 507 23.79 -16.92 3.41
CA SER A 507 23.12 -18.13 3.89
C SER A 507 22.34 -18.85 2.77
N PRO A 508 23.03 -19.52 1.84
CA PRO A 508 22.40 -20.16 0.67
C PRO A 508 21.46 -21.33 1.04
N SER A 509 21.47 -21.79 2.29
CA SER A 509 20.85 -23.07 2.72
C SER A 509 19.44 -22.96 3.32
N GLN A 510 18.83 -21.77 3.36
CA GLN A 510 17.52 -21.57 3.99
C GLN A 510 16.41 -21.16 3.00
N GLN A 511 16.13 -22.07 2.07
CA GLN A 511 14.76 -22.35 1.64
C GLN A 511 14.48 -23.83 1.95
N LYS A 512 14.03 -24.13 3.17
CA LYS A 512 13.47 -25.46 3.48
C LYS A 512 12.07 -25.30 4.06
N PRO A 513 11.08 -26.08 3.58
CA PRO A 513 9.75 -26.06 4.13
C PRO A 513 9.76 -26.54 5.60
N LEU A 514 8.72 -26.13 6.35
CA LEU A 514 8.48 -26.58 7.72
C LEU A 514 8.56 -28.11 7.81
N LEU A 515 9.28 -28.62 8.81
CA LEU A 515 9.40 -30.06 9.08
C LEU A 515 8.00 -30.63 9.36
N ASN A 516 7.64 -31.71 8.68
CA ASN A 516 6.44 -32.47 9.06
C ASN A 516 6.68 -33.22 10.39
N ARG A 517 5.60 -33.74 10.98
CA ARG A 517 5.63 -34.39 12.30
C ARG A 517 6.66 -35.54 12.37
N ASP A 518 6.74 -36.36 11.32
CA ASP A 518 7.69 -37.48 11.24
C ASP A 518 9.16 -37.04 11.16
N GLU A 519 9.44 -35.93 10.49
CA GLU A 519 10.78 -35.34 10.45
C GLU A 519 11.15 -34.67 11.77
N PHE A 520 10.17 -34.04 12.43
CA PHE A 520 10.34 -33.45 13.75
C PHE A 520 10.65 -34.52 14.81
N ASP A 521 9.91 -35.63 14.83
CA ASP A 521 10.13 -36.73 15.79
C ASP A 521 11.44 -37.47 15.57
N ARG A 522 11.84 -37.66 14.31
CA ARG A 522 13.11 -38.29 13.99
C ARG A 522 14.30 -37.47 14.46
N LYS A 523 14.16 -36.14 14.45
CA LYS A 523 15.22 -35.20 14.82
C LYS A 523 15.20 -34.82 16.31
N TYR A 524 14.03 -34.81 16.94
CA TYR A 524 13.83 -34.27 18.30
C TYR A 524 13.02 -35.18 19.23
N GLY A 525 12.82 -36.46 18.89
CA GLY A 525 11.93 -37.40 19.61
C GLY A 525 12.16 -37.58 21.12
N ASN A 526 13.31 -37.16 21.63
CA ASN A 526 13.59 -37.16 23.08
C ASN A 526 12.95 -35.95 23.80
N ILE A 527 12.69 -34.85 23.10
CA ILE A 527 12.08 -33.60 23.61
C ILE A 527 10.55 -33.73 23.65
N THR A 528 9.96 -34.48 22.72
CA THR A 528 8.50 -34.70 22.62
C THR A 528 7.92 -35.36 23.88
N ARG A 529 8.75 -36.11 24.63
CA ARG A 529 8.36 -36.78 25.89
C ARG A 529 8.32 -35.86 27.10
N SER A 530 8.89 -34.66 26.99
CA SER A 530 8.95 -33.65 28.07
C SER A 530 8.06 -32.43 27.82
N LEU A 531 7.21 -32.46 26.79
CA LEU A 531 6.29 -31.36 26.48
C LEU A 531 5.22 -31.23 27.56
N ASN A 532 4.92 -30.00 27.96
CA ASN A 532 3.75 -29.71 28.77
C ASN A 532 2.45 -29.79 27.91
N GLU A 533 1.28 -29.72 28.57
CA GLU A 533 -0.03 -29.89 27.91
C GLU A 533 -0.24 -28.95 26.72
N ASP A 534 0.14 -27.68 26.85
CA ASP A 534 -0.05 -26.68 25.79
C ASP A 534 0.89 -26.91 24.60
N GLN A 535 2.15 -27.29 24.88
CA GLN A 535 3.13 -27.65 23.85
C GLN A 535 2.73 -28.94 23.12
N LYS A 536 2.13 -29.89 23.84
CA LYS A 536 1.63 -31.13 23.27
C LYS A 536 0.44 -30.87 22.35
N LYS A 537 -0.46 -29.96 22.76
CA LYS A 537 -1.61 -29.53 21.95
C LYS A 537 -1.18 -28.85 20.65
N PHE A 538 -0.12 -28.04 20.67
CA PHE A 538 0.46 -27.46 19.45
C PHE A 538 1.14 -28.53 18.59
N TYR A 539 1.97 -29.40 19.18
CA TYR A 539 2.62 -30.50 18.47
C TYR A 539 1.61 -31.45 17.80
N ASP A 540 0.44 -31.67 18.40
CA ASP A 540 -0.65 -32.48 17.82
C ASP A 540 -1.38 -31.80 16.64
N THR A 541 -1.15 -30.50 16.39
CA THR A 541 -1.68 -29.80 15.21
C THR A 541 -0.77 -29.88 13.99
N LEU A 542 0.44 -30.42 14.13
CA LEU A 542 1.33 -30.63 12.98
C LEU A 542 0.76 -31.72 12.04
N PRO A 543 0.75 -31.49 10.72
CA PRO A 543 0.18 -32.43 9.76
C PRO A 543 0.98 -33.75 9.74
N ASP A 544 0.25 -34.86 9.76
CA ASP A 544 0.79 -36.21 9.68
C ASP A 544 1.11 -36.54 8.22
N ALA A 545 2.30 -37.07 7.92
CA ALA A 545 2.73 -37.29 6.53
C ALA A 545 1.82 -38.29 5.79
N SER A 546 1.09 -39.14 6.52
CA SER A 546 0.20 -40.16 5.97
C SER A 546 -1.20 -39.68 5.56
N SER A 547 -1.58 -38.42 5.78
CA SER A 547 -2.94 -37.94 5.44
C SER A 547 -3.07 -37.28 4.06
N SER A 548 -2.04 -37.34 3.21
CA SER A 548 -2.02 -36.68 1.88
C SER A 548 -2.11 -37.63 0.67
N LEU A 549 -2.54 -38.88 0.86
CA LEU A 549 -2.92 -39.75 -0.25
C LEU A 549 -4.43 -39.67 -0.50
N TYR A 550 -4.86 -38.64 -1.23
CA TYR A 550 -6.13 -38.71 -1.95
C TYR A 550 -5.99 -39.75 -3.07
N THR A 551 -6.45 -40.97 -2.81
CA THR A 551 -6.81 -41.93 -3.86
C THR A 551 -7.96 -41.35 -4.67
N GLN A 552 -7.71 -41.07 -5.94
CA GLN A 552 -8.75 -40.88 -6.95
C GLN A 552 -9.47 -42.22 -7.17
N GLU A 553 -10.64 -42.40 -6.57
CA GLU A 553 -11.63 -43.35 -7.07
C GLU A 553 -12.58 -42.60 -8.00
N GLY A 554 -12.48 -42.91 -9.30
CA GLY A 554 -13.39 -42.41 -10.33
C GLY A 554 -14.80 -43.02 -10.18
N PRO A 555 -15.83 -42.36 -10.71
CA PRO A 555 -17.21 -42.82 -10.57
C PRO A 555 -17.42 -44.10 -11.40
N SER A 556 -17.80 -45.19 -10.72
CA SER A 556 -18.33 -46.38 -11.39
C SER A 556 -19.73 -46.09 -11.91
N GLU A 557 -19.90 -46.19 -13.23
CA GLU A 557 -21.19 -46.37 -13.88
C GLU A 557 -21.93 -47.58 -13.30
N LYS A 558 -23.22 -47.42 -13.00
CA LYS A 558 -24.25 -48.45 -13.20
C LYS A 558 -25.66 -47.86 -13.13
N ASN A 559 -26.37 -48.06 -14.24
CA ASN A 559 -27.81 -48.09 -14.52
C ASN A 559 -28.80 -47.72 -13.41
#